data_AF-A0A0D6T1Q2-F1
#
_entry.id   AF-A0A0D6T1Q2-F1
#
_cell.length_a   1.000
_cell.length_b   1.000
_cell.length_c   1.000
_cell.angle_alpha   90.00
_cell.angle_beta   90.00
_cell.angle_gamma   90.00
#
_symmetry.space_group_name_H-M   'P 1'
#
loop_
_entity.id
_entity.type
_entity.pdbx_description
1 polymer ?
#
loop_
_entity_poly.entity_id
_entity_poly.type
_entity_poly.pdbx_seq_one_letter_code
_entity_poly.pdbx_strand_id
1 'polypeptide(L)'
;MAAARDELREHGAVAFSIPRVAKRAGVHVASVYRRWPDVNELIAFTANRYVDQLVPVPDSGSLMGDVSLLLQGTRAFLCDPLGATLVGQAFSLSGEGANRALIRLYWSKRAAAHRAVFERAVARGELHGEVDPEVVVEMLVGPLYIRHFLSQGAISDDYLRTLAEQVLAPLLVQRG
;
A
#
# COMPACT_ATOMS: atom_id res chain seq x y z
N MET A 1 -11.37 5.01 -16.27
CA MET A 1 -10.36 4.69 -15.24
C MET A 1 -9.08 5.49 -15.42
N ALA A 2 -8.43 5.48 -16.59
CA ALA A 2 -7.24 6.31 -16.83
C ALA A 2 -7.48 7.80 -16.51
N ALA A 3 -8.54 8.38 -17.09
CA ALA A 3 -8.90 9.78 -16.82
C ALA A 3 -9.15 10.12 -15.35
N ALA A 4 -9.66 9.18 -14.56
CA ALA A 4 -9.88 9.34 -13.13
C ALA A 4 -8.57 9.22 -12.33
N ARG A 5 -7.64 8.33 -12.74
CA ARG A 5 -6.31 8.27 -12.12
C ARG A 5 -5.54 9.56 -12.35
N ASP A 6 -5.57 10.07 -13.58
CA ASP A 6 -4.85 11.29 -13.93
C ASP A 6 -5.42 12.48 -13.15
N GLU A 7 -6.75 12.55 -13.04
CA GLU A 7 -7.43 13.55 -12.20
C GLU A 7 -6.97 13.48 -10.75
N LEU A 8 -6.93 12.27 -10.20
CA LEU A 8 -6.59 12.05 -8.79
C LEU A 8 -5.10 12.34 -8.52
N ARG A 9 -4.22 12.13 -9.52
CA ARG A 9 -2.80 12.49 -9.43
C ARG A 9 -2.56 13.99 -9.53
N GLU A 10 -3.25 14.67 -10.43
CA GLU A 10 -3.07 16.10 -10.69
C GLU A 10 -3.69 16.97 -9.61
N HIS A 11 -4.84 16.56 -9.05
CA HIS A 11 -5.64 17.41 -8.17
C HIS A 11 -5.87 16.81 -6.78
N GLY A 12 -5.51 15.55 -6.54
CA GLY A 12 -5.78 14.87 -5.28
C GLY A 12 -7.27 14.57 -5.06
N ALA A 13 -7.57 13.84 -3.99
CA ALA A 13 -8.94 13.41 -3.68
C ALA A 13 -9.87 14.58 -3.34
N VAL A 14 -9.35 15.60 -2.65
CA VAL A 14 -10.13 16.76 -2.17
C VAL A 14 -10.65 17.60 -3.34
N ALA A 15 -9.83 17.84 -4.36
CA ALA A 15 -10.21 18.66 -5.50
C ALA A 15 -10.67 17.83 -6.71
N PHE A 16 -10.93 16.52 -6.54
CA PHE A 16 -11.32 15.61 -7.62
C PHE A 16 -12.64 16.04 -8.29
N SER A 17 -12.70 16.04 -9.63
CA SER A 17 -13.88 16.52 -10.38
C SER A 17 -14.40 15.51 -11.40
N ILE A 18 -15.64 15.02 -11.19
CA ILE A 18 -16.35 14.17 -12.16
C ILE A 18 -16.51 14.86 -13.54
N PRO A 19 -16.87 16.15 -13.65
CA PRO A 19 -16.89 16.85 -14.93
C PRO A 19 -15.55 16.83 -15.67
N ARG A 20 -14.41 17.03 -14.98
CA ARG A 20 -13.08 16.95 -15.63
C ARG A 20 -12.76 15.53 -16.07
N VAL A 21 -13.07 14.53 -15.25
CA VAL A 21 -12.94 13.12 -15.63
C VAL A 21 -13.77 12.79 -16.87
N ALA A 22 -15.02 13.23 -16.92
CA ALA A 22 -15.92 12.98 -18.05
C ALA A 22 -15.39 13.63 -19.33
N LYS A 23 -14.96 14.90 -19.24
CA LYS A 23 -14.32 15.63 -20.34
C LYS A 23 -13.08 14.90 -20.85
N ARG A 24 -12.17 14.50 -19.96
CA ARG A 24 -10.93 13.77 -20.31
C ARG A 24 -11.22 12.39 -20.90
N ALA A 25 -12.25 11.70 -20.42
CA ALA A 25 -12.65 10.38 -20.91
C ALA A 25 -13.48 10.42 -22.20
N GLY A 26 -13.87 11.60 -22.69
CA GLY A 26 -14.73 11.74 -23.88
C GLY A 26 -16.14 11.18 -23.68
N VAL A 27 -16.64 11.16 -22.43
CA VAL A 27 -17.97 10.63 -22.10
C VAL A 27 -18.87 11.72 -21.54
N HIS A 28 -20.19 11.52 -21.66
CA HIS A 28 -21.15 12.42 -21.07
C HIS A 28 -21.09 12.37 -19.53
N VAL A 29 -21.11 13.53 -18.86
CA VAL A 29 -20.96 13.62 -17.40
C VAL A 29 -22.06 12.85 -16.65
N ALA A 30 -23.30 12.86 -17.15
CA ALA A 30 -24.41 12.11 -16.56
C ALA A 30 -24.17 10.58 -16.59
N SER A 31 -23.41 10.07 -17.56
CA SER A 31 -23.05 8.65 -17.60
C SER A 31 -22.07 8.27 -16.49
N VAL A 32 -21.21 9.20 -16.07
CA VAL A 32 -20.30 9.00 -14.95
C VAL A 32 -21.08 9.00 -13.63
N TYR A 33 -21.93 10.00 -13.39
CA TYR A 33 -22.77 10.05 -12.18
C TYR A 33 -23.70 8.85 -12.02
N ARG A 34 -24.31 8.37 -13.12
CA ARG A 34 -25.17 7.18 -13.08
C ARG A 34 -24.41 5.92 -12.67
N ARG A 35 -23.14 5.79 -13.05
CA ARG A 35 -22.30 4.64 -12.71
C ARG A 35 -21.64 4.79 -11.34
N TRP A 36 -21.35 6.02 -10.93
CA TRP A 36 -20.68 6.37 -9.69
C TRP A 36 -21.48 7.46 -8.96
N PRO A 37 -22.56 7.06 -8.26
CA PRO A 37 -23.38 8.01 -7.49
C PRO A 37 -22.59 8.65 -6.35
N ASP A 38 -21.66 7.91 -5.76
CA ASP A 38 -20.69 8.42 -4.78
C ASP A 38 -19.31 8.61 -5.43
N VAL A 39 -18.81 9.85 -5.38
CA VAL A 39 -17.47 10.20 -5.89
C VAL A 39 -16.37 9.49 -5.11
N ASN A 40 -16.57 9.22 -3.82
CA ASN A 40 -15.59 8.52 -3.00
C ASN A 40 -15.42 7.07 -3.43
N GLU A 41 -16.49 6.43 -3.91
CA GLU A 41 -16.42 5.08 -4.49
C GLU A 41 -15.63 5.06 -5.79
N LEU A 42 -15.80 6.07 -6.66
CA LEU A 42 -14.99 6.20 -7.87
C LEU A 42 -13.51 6.42 -7.54
N ILE A 43 -13.22 7.31 -6.58
CA ILE A 43 -11.85 7.58 -6.11
C ILE A 43 -11.21 6.31 -5.55
N ALA A 44 -11.90 5.60 -4.65
CA ALA A 44 -11.40 4.37 -4.03
C ALA A 44 -11.18 3.26 -5.05
N PHE A 45 -12.15 3.04 -5.94
CA PHE A 45 -12.05 2.07 -7.02
C PHE A 45 -10.88 2.38 -7.96
N THR A 46 -10.67 3.66 -8.25
CA THR A 46 -9.56 4.12 -9.09
C THR A 46 -8.20 3.91 -8.43
N ALA A 47 -8.06 4.28 -7.15
CA ALA A 47 -6.84 4.07 -6.38
C ALA A 47 -6.53 2.57 -6.19
N ASN A 48 -7.51 1.78 -5.78
CA ASN A 48 -7.35 0.34 -5.58
C ASN A 48 -6.90 -0.38 -6.86
N ARG A 49 -7.52 -0.09 -8.01
CA ARG A 49 -7.15 -0.70 -9.31
C ARG A 49 -5.71 -0.37 -9.74
N TYR A 50 -5.20 0.80 -9.35
CA TYR A 50 -3.83 1.18 -9.64
C TYR A 50 -2.86 0.42 -8.72
N VAL A 51 -3.15 0.40 -7.42
CA VAL A 51 -2.26 -0.17 -6.41
C VAL A 51 -2.21 -1.71 -6.52
N ASP A 52 -3.31 -2.36 -6.90
CA ASP A 52 -3.34 -3.80 -7.19
C ASP A 52 -2.30 -4.22 -8.25
N GLN A 53 -1.88 -3.32 -9.13
CA GLN A 53 -0.85 -3.58 -10.15
C GLN A 53 0.58 -3.44 -9.62
N LEU A 54 0.76 -2.92 -8.41
CA LEU A 54 2.04 -2.51 -7.83
C LEU A 54 2.49 -3.37 -6.64
N VAL A 55 1.82 -4.48 -6.33
CA VAL A 55 2.22 -5.39 -5.24
C VAL A 55 2.87 -6.66 -5.82
N PRO A 56 4.12 -6.60 -6.31
CA PRO A 56 4.87 -7.83 -6.55
C PRO A 56 5.21 -8.48 -5.21
N VAL A 57 5.30 -9.81 -5.20
CA VAL A 57 5.88 -10.56 -4.09
C VAL A 57 7.40 -10.61 -4.33
N PRO A 58 8.23 -9.96 -3.51
CA PRO A 58 9.67 -9.97 -3.73
C PRO A 58 10.27 -11.36 -3.52
N ASP A 59 11.18 -11.77 -4.40
CA ASP A 59 11.94 -13.02 -4.26
C ASP A 59 13.40 -12.81 -4.66
N SER A 60 14.12 -12.10 -3.80
CA SER A 60 15.54 -11.77 -3.94
C SER A 60 16.48 -12.90 -3.51
N GLY A 61 15.93 -13.97 -2.90
CA GLY A 61 16.70 -15.08 -2.36
C GLY A 61 17.17 -14.91 -0.91
N SER A 62 16.79 -13.83 -0.21
CA SER A 62 17.03 -13.64 1.23
C SER A 62 15.90 -12.84 1.88
N LEU A 63 15.61 -13.10 3.16
CA LEU A 63 14.58 -12.37 3.91
C LEU A 63 14.90 -10.88 3.99
N MET A 64 16.16 -10.52 4.24
CA MET A 64 16.60 -9.12 4.31
C MET A 64 16.38 -8.40 2.97
N GLY A 65 16.72 -9.06 1.85
CA GLY A 65 16.48 -8.49 0.52
C GLY A 65 14.99 -8.35 0.21
N ASP A 66 14.18 -9.35 0.57
CA ASP A 66 12.73 -9.35 0.35
C ASP A 66 12.05 -8.25 1.18
N VAL A 67 12.43 -8.10 2.45
CA VAL A 67 11.94 -7.03 3.34
C VAL A 67 12.39 -5.66 2.85
N SER A 68 13.62 -5.52 2.36
CA SER A 68 14.09 -4.24 1.78
C SER A 68 13.21 -3.82 0.59
N LEU A 69 12.90 -4.75 -0.32
CA LEU A 69 12.01 -4.51 -1.46
C LEU A 69 10.57 -4.20 -1.01
N LEU A 70 10.06 -4.90 0.02
CA LEU A 70 8.75 -4.61 0.60
C LEU A 70 8.68 -3.20 1.18
N LEU A 71 9.70 -2.77 1.93
CA LEU A 71 9.78 -1.45 2.53
C LEU A 71 9.88 -0.34 1.47
N GLN A 72 10.69 -0.54 0.43
CA GLN A 72 10.80 0.39 -0.69
C GLN A 72 9.47 0.52 -1.45
N GLY A 73 8.79 -0.59 -1.71
CA GLY A 73 7.46 -0.59 -2.33
C GLY A 73 6.42 0.11 -1.46
N THR A 74 6.47 -0.09 -0.14
CA THR A 74 5.59 0.60 0.82
C THR A 74 5.84 2.10 0.83
N ARG A 75 7.10 2.53 0.84
CA ARG A 75 7.47 3.95 0.69
C ARG A 75 6.91 4.52 -0.61
N ALA A 76 7.15 3.86 -1.75
CA ALA A 76 6.68 4.31 -3.04
C ALA A 76 5.15 4.44 -3.08
N PHE A 77 4.44 3.48 -2.48
CA PHE A 77 2.99 3.52 -2.31
C PHE A 77 2.54 4.73 -1.48
N LEU A 78 3.14 4.95 -0.31
CA LEU A 78 2.77 6.07 0.58
C LEU A 78 3.07 7.44 -0.05
N CYS A 79 4.19 7.56 -0.77
CA CYS A 79 4.56 8.80 -1.44
C CYS A 79 3.80 9.04 -2.76
N ASP A 80 3.11 8.04 -3.33
CA ASP A 80 2.22 8.23 -4.49
C ASP A 80 0.88 8.82 -4.02
N PRO A 81 0.38 9.91 -4.64
CA PRO A 81 -0.90 10.52 -4.28
C PRO A 81 -2.10 9.55 -4.26
N LEU A 82 -2.08 8.52 -5.11
CA LEU A 82 -3.12 7.48 -5.17
C LEU A 82 -3.05 6.56 -3.95
N GLY A 83 -1.84 6.18 -3.53
CA GLY A 83 -1.65 5.36 -2.35
C GLY A 83 -1.98 6.12 -1.07
N ALA A 84 -1.53 7.38 -0.96
CA ALA A 84 -1.91 8.26 0.15
C ALA A 84 -3.43 8.44 0.26
N THR A 85 -4.11 8.61 -0.88
CA THR A 85 -5.59 8.70 -0.92
C THR A 85 -6.25 7.43 -0.39
N LEU A 86 -5.78 6.25 -0.81
CA LEU A 86 -6.36 4.97 -0.37
C LEU A 86 -6.23 4.80 1.16
N VAL A 87 -5.10 5.21 1.73
CA VAL A 87 -4.87 5.18 3.18
C VAL A 87 -5.72 6.21 3.91
N GLY A 88 -5.81 7.44 3.40
CA GLY A 88 -6.67 8.48 3.97
C GLY A 88 -8.14 8.07 3.99
N GLN A 89 -8.61 7.39 2.95
CA GLN A 89 -9.95 6.80 2.93
C GLN A 89 -10.09 5.69 3.97
N ALA A 90 -9.09 4.82 4.13
CA ALA A 90 -9.10 3.79 5.17
C ALA A 90 -9.26 4.37 6.59
N PHE A 91 -8.59 5.48 6.88
CA PHE A 91 -8.71 6.18 8.17
C PHE A 91 -10.01 6.98 8.34
N SER A 92 -10.60 7.44 7.24
CA SER A 92 -11.84 8.26 7.27
C SER A 92 -13.12 7.43 7.37
N LEU A 93 -13.04 6.11 7.23
CA LEU A 93 -14.21 5.21 7.17
C LEU A 93 -14.80 4.92 8.56
N SER A 94 -15.60 5.86 9.07
CA SER A 94 -16.56 5.61 10.16
C SER A 94 -17.84 4.85 9.70
N GLY A 95 -18.02 4.54 8.40
CA GLY A 95 -19.25 3.93 7.85
C GLY A 95 -19.03 2.72 6.90
N GLU A 96 -20.00 1.78 6.87
CA GLU A 96 -19.98 0.53 6.08
C GLU A 96 -20.35 0.82 4.62
N GLY A 97 -19.37 0.90 3.73
CA GLY A 97 -19.60 1.10 2.28
C GLY A 97 -18.63 0.31 1.41
N ALA A 98 -18.81 0.36 0.08
CA ALA A 98 -18.01 -0.37 -0.91
C ALA A 98 -16.49 -0.14 -0.78
N ASN A 99 -16.10 1.04 -0.29
CA ASN A 99 -14.71 1.42 -0.02
C ASN A 99 -14.04 0.48 1.00
N ARG A 100 -14.78 0.02 2.03
CA ARG A 100 -14.23 -0.92 3.03
C ARG A 100 -13.87 -2.28 2.43
N ALA A 101 -14.69 -2.80 1.53
CA ALA A 101 -14.43 -4.10 0.89
C ALA A 101 -13.17 -4.04 0.00
N LEU A 102 -13.01 -2.96 -0.77
CA LEU A 102 -11.83 -2.75 -1.61
C LEU A 102 -10.55 -2.58 -0.78
N ILE A 103 -10.62 -1.81 0.31
CA ILE A 103 -9.50 -1.63 1.24
C ILE A 103 -9.14 -2.96 1.91
N ARG A 104 -10.11 -3.73 2.40
CA ARG A 104 -9.86 -5.08 2.96
C ARG A 104 -9.22 -6.01 1.95
N LEU A 105 -9.70 -6.01 0.70
CA LEU A 105 -9.12 -6.83 -0.37
C LEU A 105 -7.67 -6.43 -0.67
N TYR A 106 -7.36 -5.14 -0.66
CA TYR A 106 -5.99 -4.67 -0.80
C TYR A 106 -5.09 -5.18 0.33
N TRP A 107 -5.54 -5.03 1.57
CA TRP A 107 -4.78 -5.48 2.74
C TRP A 107 -4.63 -7.00 2.81
N SER A 108 -5.64 -7.77 2.40
CA SER A 108 -5.54 -9.23 2.37
C SER A 108 -4.53 -9.72 1.33
N LYS A 109 -4.47 -9.10 0.15
CA LYS A 109 -3.45 -9.39 -0.86
C LYS A 109 -2.05 -9.06 -0.37
N ARG A 110 -1.89 -7.93 0.33
CA ARG A 110 -0.62 -7.54 0.95
C ARG A 110 -0.20 -8.55 2.02
N ALA A 111 -1.11 -8.94 2.90
CA ALA A 111 -0.85 -9.97 3.92
C ALA A 111 -0.41 -11.31 3.28
N ALA A 112 -1.07 -11.75 2.20
CA ALA A 112 -0.67 -12.95 1.46
C ALA A 112 0.73 -12.82 0.84
N ALA A 113 1.06 -11.68 0.24
CA ALA A 113 2.40 -11.41 -0.30
C ALA A 113 3.48 -11.44 0.79
N HIS A 114 3.19 -10.85 1.95
CA HIS A 114 4.08 -10.87 3.11
C HIS A 114 4.29 -12.30 3.62
N ARG A 115 3.21 -13.06 3.82
CA ARG A 115 3.28 -14.45 4.27
C ARG A 115 4.19 -15.30 3.38
N ALA A 116 4.08 -15.16 2.07
CA ALA A 116 4.92 -15.89 1.12
C ALA A 116 6.43 -15.59 1.27
N VAL A 117 6.81 -14.35 1.63
CA VAL A 117 8.21 -13.97 1.89
C VAL A 117 8.75 -14.73 3.11
N PHE A 118 7.98 -14.77 4.20
CA PHE A 118 8.39 -15.43 5.43
C PHE A 118 8.39 -16.95 5.30
N GLU A 119 7.42 -17.54 4.59
CA GLU A 119 7.41 -18.97 4.28
C GLU A 119 8.69 -19.40 3.53
N ARG A 120 9.14 -18.60 2.55
CA ARG A 120 10.41 -18.87 1.87
C ARG A 120 11.62 -18.73 2.80
N ALA A 121 11.63 -17.73 3.68
CA ALA A 121 12.71 -17.55 4.65
C ALA A 121 12.81 -18.73 5.63
N VAL A 122 11.67 -19.29 6.07
CA VAL A 122 11.61 -20.53 6.86
C VAL A 122 12.18 -21.70 6.07
N ALA A 123 11.76 -21.87 4.81
CA ALA A 123 12.27 -22.94 3.95
C ALA A 123 13.79 -22.85 3.71
N ARG A 124 14.36 -21.64 3.75
CA ARG A 124 15.81 -21.39 3.64
C ARG A 124 16.56 -21.50 4.98
N GLY A 125 15.86 -21.72 6.10
CA GLY A 125 16.46 -21.80 7.43
C GLY A 125 17.03 -20.47 7.93
N GLU A 126 16.48 -19.33 7.47
CA GLU A 126 16.99 -18.01 7.84
C GLU A 126 16.46 -17.50 9.17
N LEU A 127 15.31 -18.01 9.64
CA LEU A 127 14.64 -17.56 10.85
C LEU A 127 14.95 -18.48 12.03
N HIS A 128 15.14 -17.89 13.20
CA HIS A 128 15.20 -18.64 14.45
C HIS A 128 13.83 -18.66 15.13
N GLY A 129 13.37 -19.85 15.49
CA GLY A 129 12.06 -20.03 16.14
C GLY A 129 10.87 -19.77 15.22
N GLU A 130 9.69 -19.81 15.82
CA GLU A 130 8.43 -19.49 15.14
C GLU A 130 8.16 -17.99 15.22
N VAL A 131 7.88 -17.37 14.08
CA VAL A 131 7.49 -15.96 13.98
C VAL A 131 6.12 -15.85 13.33
N ASP A 132 5.32 -14.87 13.76
CA ASP A 132 4.11 -14.48 13.04
C ASP A 132 4.47 -13.47 11.94
N PRO A 133 4.39 -13.83 10.64
CA PRO A 133 4.73 -12.93 9.55
C PRO A 133 3.93 -11.63 9.56
N GLU A 134 2.67 -11.67 10.00
CA GLU A 134 1.80 -10.49 9.99
C GLU A 134 2.29 -9.47 11.02
N VAL A 135 2.60 -9.92 12.23
CA VAL A 135 3.15 -9.07 13.30
C VAL A 135 4.50 -8.48 12.88
N VAL A 136 5.39 -9.29 12.30
CA VAL A 136 6.71 -8.79 11.85
C VAL A 136 6.55 -7.73 10.77
N VAL A 137 5.66 -7.94 9.81
CA VAL A 137 5.44 -6.92 8.77
C VAL A 137 4.75 -5.68 9.33
N GLU A 138 3.81 -5.78 10.26
CA GLU A 138 3.22 -4.61 10.91
C GLU A 138 4.27 -3.77 11.64
N MET A 139 5.24 -4.39 12.32
CA MET A 139 6.38 -3.70 12.92
C MET A 139 7.27 -3.01 11.89
N LEU A 140 7.40 -3.58 10.68
CA LEU A 140 8.19 -3.01 9.58
C LEU A 140 7.46 -1.88 8.85
N VAL A 141 6.17 -2.01 8.56
CA VAL A 141 5.43 -1.04 7.74
C VAL A 141 4.77 0.05 8.57
N GLY A 142 4.30 -0.25 9.79
CA GLY A 142 3.61 0.69 10.67
C GLY A 142 4.38 2.00 10.90
N PRO A 143 5.70 1.97 11.17
CA PRO A 143 6.50 3.18 11.32
C PRO A 143 6.51 4.08 10.08
N LEU A 144 6.39 3.52 8.86
CA LEU A 144 6.32 4.30 7.63
C LEU A 144 5.01 5.11 7.56
N TYR A 145 3.89 4.54 8.02
CA TYR A 145 2.61 5.26 8.09
C TYR A 145 2.68 6.43 9.08
N ILE A 146 3.24 6.20 10.27
CA ILE A 146 3.45 7.25 11.27
C ILE A 146 4.35 8.34 10.69
N ARG A 147 5.46 7.94 10.05
CA ARG A 147 6.43 8.88 9.52
C ARG A 147 5.88 9.72 8.37
N HIS A 148 5.11 9.10 7.48
CA HIS A 148 4.51 9.79 6.34
C HIS A 148 3.33 10.69 6.74
N PHE A 149 2.36 10.19 7.51
CA PHE A 149 1.11 10.92 7.77
C PHE A 149 1.14 11.79 9.02
N LEU A 150 1.86 11.38 10.06
CA LEU A 150 1.81 12.05 11.36
C LEU A 150 3.03 12.93 11.60
N SER A 151 4.24 12.37 11.55
CA SER A 151 5.45 13.16 11.82
C SER A 151 5.99 13.91 10.60
N GLN A 152 5.45 13.64 9.41
CA GLN A 152 5.85 14.28 8.14
C GLN A 152 7.37 14.19 7.89
N GLY A 153 8.00 13.10 8.36
CA GLY A 153 9.44 12.86 8.22
C GLY A 153 9.79 12.20 6.90
N ALA A 154 11.00 12.45 6.40
CA ALA A 154 11.50 11.76 5.21
C ALA A 154 11.71 10.26 5.47
N ILE A 155 11.24 9.41 4.54
CA ILE A 155 11.49 7.96 4.53
C ILE A 155 12.74 7.69 3.67
N SER A 156 13.92 7.97 4.22
CA SER A 156 15.20 7.76 3.54
C SER A 156 15.54 6.27 3.41
N ASP A 157 16.45 5.93 2.49
CA ASP A 157 16.97 4.57 2.36
C ASP A 157 17.65 4.10 3.66
N ASP A 158 18.36 5.01 4.33
CA ASP A 158 18.98 4.76 5.62
C ASP A 158 17.97 4.40 6.72
N TYR A 159 16.82 5.09 6.72
CA TYR A 159 15.73 4.79 7.64
C TYR A 159 15.12 3.41 7.37
N LEU A 160 14.88 3.08 6.09
CA LEU A 160 14.36 1.76 5.72
C LEU A 160 15.32 0.63 6.12
N ARG A 161 16.62 0.82 5.83
CA ARG A 161 17.67 -0.14 6.19
C ARG A 161 17.75 -0.33 7.70
N THR A 162 17.83 0.76 8.47
CA THR A 162 17.88 0.71 9.94
C THR A 162 16.66 0.00 10.51
N LEU A 163 15.47 0.28 9.99
CA LEU A 163 14.23 -0.36 10.42
C LEU A 163 14.24 -1.87 10.14
N ALA A 164 14.65 -2.28 8.94
CA ALA A 164 14.77 -3.69 8.58
C ALA A 164 15.79 -4.41 9.48
N GLU A 165 16.97 -3.83 9.68
CA GLU A 165 18.03 -4.38 10.53
C GLU A 165 17.55 -4.55 11.97
N GLN A 166 16.91 -3.53 12.57
CA GLN A 166 16.47 -3.57 13.96
C GLN A 166 15.35 -4.58 14.20
N VAL A 167 14.42 -4.74 13.25
CA VAL A 167 13.31 -5.70 13.39
C VAL A 167 13.76 -7.13 13.06
N LEU A 168 14.62 -7.33 12.07
CA LEU A 168 15.02 -8.67 11.62
C LEU A 168 16.23 -9.24 12.36
N ALA A 169 17.17 -8.42 12.83
CA ALA A 169 18.34 -8.93 13.56
C ALA A 169 17.98 -9.88 14.72
N PRO A 170 16.97 -9.60 15.57
CA PRO A 170 16.54 -10.50 16.62
C PRO A 170 15.64 -11.65 16.12
N LEU A 171 15.51 -11.89 14.81
CA LEU A 171 14.74 -12.99 14.21
C LEU A 171 15.59 -13.89 13.30
N LEU A 172 16.78 -13.44 12.88
CA LEU A 172 17.65 -14.17 11.96
C LEU A 172 18.53 -15.19 12.70
N VAL A 173 18.77 -16.34 12.09
CA VAL A 173 19.77 -17.31 12.56
C VAL A 173 21.14 -16.63 12.50
N GLN A 174 21.87 -16.62 13.61
CA GLN A 174 23.25 -16.13 13.59
C GLN A 174 24.13 -17.09 12.79
N ARG A 175 24.70 -16.60 11.70
CA ARG A 175 25.78 -17.31 11.01
C ARG A 175 27.02 -17.20 11.90
N GLY A 176 27.38 -18.31 12.54
CA GLY A 176 28.66 -18.47 13.24
C GLY A 176 29.86 -18.42 12.29
#